data_AF-A0A1C5YBR0-F1
#
_entry.id   AF-A0A1C5YBR0-F1
#
_cell.length_a   1.000
_cell.length_b   1.000
_cell.length_c   1.000
_cell.angle_alpha   90.00
_cell.angle_beta   90.00
_cell.angle_gamma   90.00
#
_symmetry.space_group_name_H-M   'P 1'
#
loop_
_entity.id
_entity.type
_entity.pdbx_description
1 polymer ?
#
loop_
_entity_poly.entity_id
_entity_poly.type
_entity_poly.pdbx_seq_one_letter_code
_entity_poly.pdbx_strand_id
1 'polypeptide(L)'
;MAKTQKYSEDQLLEAVVKFSEIEKKKIKATELAKWCRNNIDGLEEVRDYHFTRTIKEKNEKTGKMVERPKLCTLKIEEINKSRSLTVSINTNLLLRASNIDTFMEQSDVAKRKMIVETRETVDKLLTRNGNITRENEVLRAENKSMKSDILIITDKIDALQKAQDKLIKQVSYLMKATDEAARKEMLARMGIEDESVDLNTYTESLQQELSNIVNINDSIKKYIYNTDLKKEDEGMNLTDSIMKGLKF
;
A
#
# COMPACT_ATOMS: atom_id res chain seq x y z
N MET A 1 26.32 28.89 31.34
CA MET A 1 26.26 29.61 30.05
C MET A 1 25.05 29.12 29.29
N ALA A 2 24.03 29.98 29.12
CA ALA A 2 22.82 29.61 28.39
C ALA A 2 23.17 29.37 26.92
N LYS A 3 22.84 28.19 26.38
CA LYS A 3 22.98 27.91 24.94
C LYS A 3 22.02 28.85 24.21
N THR A 4 22.54 29.93 23.63
CA THR A 4 21.79 30.85 22.78
C THR A 4 21.11 30.02 21.68
N GLN A 5 19.79 30.09 21.60
CA GLN A 5 19.08 29.42 20.50
C GLN A 5 19.56 30.04 19.19
N LYS A 6 20.04 29.19 18.27
CA LYS A 6 20.59 29.61 16.97
C LYS A 6 19.55 30.35 16.10
N TYR A 7 18.26 30.11 16.35
CA TYR A 7 17.12 30.68 15.62
C TYR A 7 16.03 31.08 16.61
N SER A 8 15.36 32.21 16.37
CA SER A 8 14.22 32.64 17.19
C SER A 8 12.97 31.77 16.94
N GLU A 9 12.08 31.66 17.93
CA GLU A 9 10.80 30.95 17.73
C GLU A 9 9.96 31.61 16.64
N ASP A 10 9.97 32.95 16.55
CA ASP A 10 9.19 33.71 15.57
C ASP A 10 9.65 33.46 14.14
N GLN A 11 10.97 33.40 13.90
CA GLN A 11 11.53 33.12 12.58
C GLN A 11 11.16 31.70 12.12
N LEU A 12 11.16 30.72 13.03
CA LEU A 12 10.73 29.36 12.73
C LEU A 12 9.22 29.26 12.53
N LEU A 13 8.42 30.08 13.24
CA LEU A 13 6.97 30.12 13.09
C LEU A 13 6.56 30.74 11.75
N GLU A 14 7.16 31.86 11.37
CA GLU A 14 6.93 32.51 10.07
C GLU A 14 7.27 31.56 8.92
N ALA A 15 8.38 30.82 9.04
CA ALA A 15 8.77 29.80 8.08
C ALA A 15 7.72 28.70 7.91
N VAL A 16 7.10 28.24 9.01
CA VAL A 16 6.00 27.26 8.98
C VAL A 16 4.80 27.82 8.23
N VAL A 17 4.42 29.08 8.50
CA VAL A 17 3.27 29.73 7.84
C VAL A 17 3.52 29.87 6.34
N LYS A 18 4.66 30.42 5.93
CA LYS A 18 5.04 30.55 4.51
C LYS A 18 5.09 29.20 3.80
N PHE A 19 5.68 28.19 4.43
CA PHE A 19 5.70 26.84 3.86
C PHE A 19 4.29 26.26 3.72
N SER A 20 3.39 26.55 4.65
CA SER A 20 2.02 26.06 4.61
C SER A 20 1.18 26.67 3.47
N GLU A 21 1.50 27.89 3.04
CA GLU A 21 0.82 28.51 1.90
C GLU A 21 1.19 27.83 0.57
N ILE A 22 2.42 27.32 0.48
CA ILE A 22 2.97 26.67 -0.72
C ILE A 22 2.61 25.18 -0.75
N GLU A 23 2.97 24.45 0.31
CA GLU A 23 2.75 23.02 0.40
C GLU A 23 1.41 22.74 1.06
N LYS A 24 0.49 22.12 0.30
CA LYS A 24 -0.87 21.79 0.77
C LYS A 24 -0.96 20.43 1.46
N LYS A 25 0.06 19.58 1.36
CA LYS A 25 0.11 18.26 2.02
C LYS A 25 0.43 18.36 3.51
N LYS A 26 0.49 17.22 4.21
CA LYS A 26 0.93 17.17 5.62
C LYS A 26 2.36 17.73 5.72
N ILE A 27 2.55 18.75 6.56
CA ILE A 27 3.85 19.35 6.83
C ILE A 27 4.69 18.33 7.59
N LYS A 28 5.77 17.86 6.96
CA LYS A 28 6.83 17.08 7.61
C LYS A 28 7.99 18.00 7.96
N ALA A 29 8.53 17.89 9.17
CA ALA A 29 9.65 18.70 9.63
C ALA A 29 10.90 18.56 8.74
N THR A 30 11.09 17.41 8.10
CA THR A 30 12.19 17.15 7.16
C THR A 30 12.05 17.92 5.85
N GLU A 31 10.84 17.98 5.29
CA GLU A 31 10.53 18.71 4.06
C GLU A 31 10.55 20.21 4.30
N LEU A 32 9.93 20.65 5.41
CA LEU A 32 9.96 22.04 5.88
C LEU A 32 11.41 22.52 6.04
N ALA A 33 12.26 21.77 6.75
CA ALA A 33 13.64 22.15 6.95
C ALA A 33 14.44 22.20 5.64
N LYS A 34 14.20 21.29 4.70
CA LYS A 34 14.83 21.37 3.36
C LYS A 34 14.40 22.62 2.60
N TRP A 35 13.11 22.96 2.65
CA TRP A 35 12.58 24.14 1.97
C TRP A 35 13.12 25.44 2.59
N CYS A 36 13.11 25.56 3.92
CA CYS A 36 13.61 26.75 4.61
C CYS A 36 15.07 27.06 4.26
N ARG A 37 15.92 26.03 4.14
CA ARG A 37 17.35 26.21 3.80
C ARG A 37 17.58 26.87 2.45
N ASN A 38 16.65 26.69 1.51
CA ASN A 38 16.79 27.19 0.14
C ASN A 38 16.00 28.47 -0.11
N ASN A 39 15.08 28.86 0.78
CA ASN A 39 14.08 29.89 0.50
C ASN A 39 13.96 30.99 1.58
N ILE A 40 14.58 30.81 2.75
CA ILE A 40 14.50 31.79 3.84
C ILE A 40 15.91 32.17 4.29
N ASP A 41 16.24 33.44 4.09
CA ASP A 41 17.48 34.04 4.56
C ASP A 41 17.61 33.89 6.08
N GLY A 42 18.77 33.41 6.53
CA GLY A 42 19.03 33.14 7.94
C GLY A 42 18.56 31.76 8.46
N LEU A 43 17.95 30.91 7.62
CA LEU A 43 17.60 29.51 7.93
C LEU A 43 18.39 28.47 7.11
N GLU A 44 19.51 28.86 6.50
CA GLU A 44 20.35 28.03 5.62
C GLU A 44 20.85 26.71 6.24
N GLU A 45 21.02 26.68 7.56
CA GLU A 45 21.50 25.53 8.33
C GLU A 45 20.40 24.88 9.18
N VAL A 46 19.12 25.19 8.90
CA VAL A 46 18.02 24.66 9.70
C VAL A 46 17.81 23.16 9.42
N ARG A 47 17.70 22.41 10.52
CA ARG A 47 17.42 20.96 10.54
C ARG A 47 16.05 20.68 11.15
N ASP A 48 15.48 19.54 10.82
CA ASP A 48 14.17 19.07 11.28
C ASP A 48 13.96 19.17 12.80
N TYR A 49 14.95 18.81 13.60
CA TYR A 49 14.86 18.88 15.06
C TYR A 49 14.71 20.32 15.59
N HIS A 50 15.03 21.35 14.81
CA HIS A 50 14.80 22.74 15.23
C HIS A 50 13.31 23.05 15.30
N PHE A 51 12.47 22.33 14.56
CA PHE A 51 11.01 22.48 14.57
C PHE A 51 10.31 21.53 15.54
N THR A 52 10.95 20.45 15.99
CA THR A 52 10.29 19.41 16.82
C THR A 52 10.81 19.32 18.25
N ARG A 53 12.02 19.80 18.52
CA ARG A 53 12.62 19.69 19.86
C ARG A 53 11.95 20.63 20.87
N THR A 54 11.56 20.10 22.02
CA THR A 54 10.99 20.86 23.14
C THR A 54 11.99 21.84 23.76
N ILE A 55 11.47 22.92 24.34
CA ILE A 55 12.25 23.92 25.08
C ILE A 55 12.00 23.72 26.57
N LYS A 56 13.05 23.89 27.38
CA LYS A 56 12.94 23.93 28.84
C LYS A 56 12.73 25.36 29.28
N GLU A 57 11.61 25.64 29.92
CA GLU A 57 11.28 26.94 30.49
C GLU A 57 11.07 26.82 31.99
N LYS A 58 11.48 27.84 32.74
CA LYS A 58 11.28 27.87 34.18
C LYS A 58 9.84 28.33 34.43
N ASN A 59 9.03 27.46 35.03
CA ASN A 59 7.66 27.80 35.37
C ASN A 59 7.65 28.81 36.52
N GLU A 60 7.16 30.02 36.26
CA GLU A 60 7.16 31.15 37.20
C GLU A 60 6.44 30.85 38.52
N LYS A 61 5.42 29.98 38.49
CA LYS A 61 4.61 29.64 39.68
C LYS A 61 5.21 28.54 40.55
N THR A 62 6.01 27.65 39.98
CA THR A 62 6.51 26.44 40.69
C THR A 62 8.03 26.39 40.79
N GLY A 63 8.75 27.30 40.12
CA GLY A 63 10.21 27.35 40.08
C GLY A 63 10.87 26.18 39.36
N LYS A 64 10.10 25.17 38.93
CA LYS A 64 10.57 23.96 38.26
C LYS A 64 10.77 24.21 36.77
N MET A 65 11.78 23.57 36.19
CA MET A 65 11.99 23.54 34.75
C MET A 65 10.96 22.60 34.12
N VAL A 66 10.08 23.14 33.27
CA VAL A 66 9.05 22.40 32.56
C VAL A 66 9.39 22.38 31.08
N GLU A 67 9.23 21.21 30.45
CA GLU A 67 9.42 21.06 29.00
C GLU A 67 8.14 21.48 28.28
N ARG A 68 8.23 22.46 27.38
CA ARG A 68 7.14 22.87 26.49
C ARG A 68 7.48 22.66 25.02
N PRO A 69 6.48 22.31 24.17
CA PRO A 69 6.65 22.32 22.72
C PRO A 69 6.87 23.74 22.21
N LYS A 70 7.52 23.87 21.05
CA LYS A 70 7.73 25.17 20.41
C LYS A 70 6.45 25.67 19.76
N LEU A 71 6.34 27.00 19.61
CA LEU A 71 5.22 27.62 18.89
C LEU A 71 5.12 27.11 17.44
N CYS A 72 6.26 26.97 16.75
CA CYS A 72 6.30 26.41 15.41
C CYS A 72 5.84 24.95 15.37
N THR A 73 6.16 24.12 16.38
CA THR A 73 5.69 22.73 16.50
C THR A 73 4.17 22.69 16.63
N LEU A 74 3.61 23.50 17.53
CA LEU A 74 2.16 23.59 17.74
C LEU A 74 1.45 24.03 16.45
N LYS A 75 2.02 24.98 15.71
CA LYS A 75 1.43 25.44 14.45
C LYS A 75 1.46 24.37 13.37
N ILE A 76 2.56 23.60 13.26
CA ILE A 76 2.64 22.45 12.36
C ILE A 76 1.55 21.43 12.69
N GLU A 77 1.33 21.14 13.98
CA GLU A 77 0.28 20.22 14.41
C GLU A 77 -1.12 20.74 14.10
N GLU A 78 -1.39 22.02 14.36
CA GLU A 78 -2.67 22.66 14.05
C GLU A 78 -2.99 22.58 12.55
N ILE A 79 -2.02 22.95 11.70
CA ILE A 79 -2.16 22.89 10.24
C ILE A 79 -2.33 21.44 9.76
N ASN A 80 -1.58 20.49 10.34
CA ASN A 80 -1.72 19.08 9.97
C ASN A 80 -3.06 18.49 10.42
N LYS A 81 -3.58 18.91 11.58
CA LYS A 81 -4.90 18.54 12.07
C LYS A 81 -5.99 19.11 11.16
N SER A 82 -5.90 20.38 10.76
CA SER A 82 -6.88 21.00 9.86
C SER A 82 -6.86 20.40 8.45
N ARG A 83 -5.68 19.93 7.98
CA ARG A 83 -5.53 19.22 6.69
C ARG A 83 -5.98 17.77 6.73
N SER A 84 -6.15 17.18 7.92
CA SER A 84 -6.53 15.78 8.05
C SER A 84 -8.04 15.62 7.92
N LEU A 85 -8.47 14.91 6.86
CA LEU A 85 -9.88 14.63 6.60
C LEU A 85 -10.56 13.89 7.77
N THR A 86 -9.88 12.90 8.35
CA THR A 86 -10.38 12.16 9.51
C THR A 86 -10.57 13.05 10.73
N VAL A 87 -9.65 13.99 10.95
CA VAL A 87 -9.78 14.95 12.06
C VAL A 87 -10.91 15.94 11.77
N SER A 88 -11.01 16.45 10.55
CA SER A 88 -12.11 17.32 10.09
C SER A 88 -13.49 16.70 10.31
N ILE A 89 -13.64 15.42 10.00
CA ILE A 89 -14.88 14.65 10.22
C ILE A 89 -15.15 14.51 11.72
N ASN A 90 -14.13 14.15 12.52
CA ASN A 90 -14.28 13.94 13.97
C ASN A 90 -14.52 15.23 14.76
N THR A 91 -14.06 16.37 14.26
CA THR A 91 -14.32 17.70 14.86
C THR A 91 -15.68 18.26 14.47
N ASN A 92 -16.21 17.87 13.31
CA ASN A 92 -17.49 18.37 12.84
C ASN A 92 -18.64 17.72 13.62
N LEU A 93 -19.34 18.51 14.43
CA LEU A 93 -20.42 18.03 15.29
C LEU A 93 -21.55 17.40 14.48
N LEU A 94 -21.89 17.94 13.29
CA LEU A 94 -22.96 17.40 12.44
C LEU A 94 -22.60 16.05 11.81
N LEU A 95 -21.32 15.83 11.49
CA LEU A 95 -20.87 14.55 10.93
C LEU A 95 -20.61 13.49 12.01
N ARG A 96 -20.34 13.91 13.25
CA ARG A 96 -20.03 13.02 14.38
C ARG A 96 -21.24 12.72 15.27
N ALA A 97 -22.13 13.69 15.48
CA ALA A 97 -23.22 13.55 16.44
C ALA A 97 -24.26 12.56 15.92
N SER A 98 -24.68 11.66 16.81
CA SER A 98 -25.79 10.73 16.58
C SER A 98 -27.16 11.39 16.72
N ASN A 99 -27.23 12.60 17.32
CA ASN A 99 -28.46 13.34 17.54
C ASN A 99 -28.30 14.81 17.11
N ILE A 100 -29.33 15.33 16.44
CA ILE A 100 -29.42 16.72 15.96
C ILE A 100 -29.62 17.72 17.10
N ASP A 101 -30.14 17.30 18.26
CA ASP A 101 -30.43 18.18 19.40
C ASP A 101 -29.19 18.95 19.86
N THR A 102 -28.02 18.30 19.88
CA THR A 102 -26.74 18.92 20.27
C THR A 102 -26.30 20.04 19.31
N PHE A 103 -26.72 19.98 18.05
CA PHE A 103 -26.54 21.06 17.09
C PHE A 103 -27.59 22.16 17.28
N MET A 104 -28.84 21.79 17.60
CA MET A 104 -29.94 22.74 17.82
C MET A 104 -29.75 23.60 19.07
N GLU A 105 -29.02 23.11 20.07
CA GLU A 105 -28.64 23.85 21.28
C GLU A 105 -27.55 24.93 21.05
N GLN A 106 -26.89 24.92 19.89
CA GLN A 106 -25.81 25.86 19.57
C GLN A 106 -26.38 27.24 19.21
N SER A 107 -25.57 28.28 19.37
CA SER A 107 -25.95 29.63 18.92
C SER A 107 -26.10 29.68 17.39
N ASP A 108 -26.94 30.58 16.87
CA ASP A 108 -27.18 30.70 15.43
C ASP A 108 -25.89 30.98 14.62
N VAL A 109 -24.95 31.72 15.21
CA VAL A 109 -23.63 31.97 14.61
C VAL A 109 -22.83 30.67 14.52
N ALA A 110 -22.81 29.87 15.59
CA ALA A 110 -22.14 28.58 15.61
C ALA A 110 -22.77 27.59 14.63
N LYS A 111 -24.11 27.53 14.57
CA LYS A 111 -24.85 26.69 13.60
C LYS A 111 -24.47 27.01 12.16
N ARG A 112 -24.47 28.30 11.78
CA ARG A 112 -24.08 28.73 10.43
C ARG A 112 -22.65 28.32 10.12
N LYS A 113 -21.72 28.55 11.03
CA LYS A 113 -20.31 28.16 10.87
C LYS A 113 -20.16 26.65 10.68
N MET A 114 -20.81 25.84 11.52
CA MET A 114 -20.80 24.39 11.42
C MET A 114 -21.37 23.89 10.09
N ILE A 115 -22.47 24.48 9.60
CA ILE A 115 -23.04 24.12 8.29
C ILE A 115 -22.03 24.36 7.17
N VAL A 116 -21.31 25.49 7.18
CA VAL A 116 -20.27 25.77 6.17
C VAL A 116 -19.13 24.77 6.26
N GLU A 117 -18.61 24.51 7.45
CA GLU A 117 -17.54 23.53 7.66
C GLU A 117 -17.96 22.11 7.22
N THR A 118 -19.22 21.72 7.47
CA THR A 118 -19.77 20.44 7.02
C THR A 118 -19.82 20.38 5.49
N ARG A 119 -20.29 21.44 4.82
CA ARG A 119 -20.31 21.50 3.35
C ARG A 119 -18.92 21.34 2.77
N GLU A 120 -17.95 22.10 3.25
CA GLU A 120 -16.56 21.98 2.79
C GLU A 120 -15.97 20.58 3.03
N THR A 121 -16.31 19.94 4.16
CA THR A 121 -15.87 18.57 4.46
C THR A 121 -16.51 17.55 3.52
N VAL A 122 -17.81 17.71 3.22
CA VAL A 122 -18.54 16.86 2.28
C VAL A 122 -18.01 17.03 0.86
N ASP A 123 -17.72 18.25 0.39
CA ASP A 123 -17.15 18.49 -0.94
C ASP A 123 -15.78 17.82 -1.12
N LYS A 124 -14.94 17.86 -0.08
CA LYS A 124 -13.66 17.13 -0.04
C LYS A 124 -13.88 15.62 -0.13
N LEU A 125 -14.88 15.08 0.57
CA LEU A 125 -15.25 13.67 0.52
C LEU A 125 -15.74 13.25 -0.86
N LEU A 126 -16.64 14.04 -1.48
CA LEU A 126 -17.16 13.78 -2.82
C LEU A 126 -16.05 13.76 -3.87
N THR A 127 -15.14 14.73 -3.82
CA THR A 127 -13.99 14.78 -4.73
C THR A 127 -13.09 13.56 -4.57
N ARG A 128 -12.81 13.15 -3.32
CA ARG A 128 -12.00 11.97 -3.04
C ARG A 128 -12.67 10.68 -3.49
N ASN A 129 -13.97 10.53 -3.24
CA ASN A 129 -14.75 9.38 -3.73
C ASN A 129 -14.73 9.31 -5.25
N GLY A 130 -14.93 10.42 -5.95
CA GLY A 130 -14.85 10.45 -7.41
C GLY A 130 -13.50 9.97 -7.95
N ASN A 131 -12.40 10.36 -7.29
CA ASN A 131 -11.07 9.87 -7.66
C ASN A 131 -10.89 8.37 -7.39
N ILE A 132 -11.35 7.88 -6.23
CA ILE A 132 -11.30 6.46 -5.87
C ILE A 132 -12.14 5.61 -6.84
N THR A 133 -13.31 6.11 -7.27
CA THR A 133 -14.14 5.42 -8.26
C THR A 133 -13.40 5.25 -9.58
N ARG A 134 -12.77 6.31 -10.10
CA ARG A 134 -11.97 6.24 -11.33
C ARG A 134 -10.77 5.29 -11.20
N GLU A 135 -10.07 5.34 -10.07
CA GLU A 135 -8.93 4.44 -9.81
C GLU A 135 -9.38 2.97 -9.76
N ASN A 136 -10.53 2.68 -9.14
CA ASN A 136 -11.11 1.33 -9.15
C ASN A 136 -11.51 0.86 -10.55
N GLU A 137 -12.03 1.74 -11.40
CA GLU A 137 -12.36 1.40 -12.79
C GLU A 137 -11.10 1.04 -13.59
N VAL A 138 -10.02 1.80 -13.42
CA VAL A 138 -8.71 1.49 -14.02
C VAL A 138 -8.20 0.13 -13.54
N LEU A 139 -8.21 -0.11 -12.23
CA LEU A 139 -7.78 -1.38 -11.64
C LEU A 139 -8.65 -2.56 -12.10
N ARG A 140 -9.96 -2.36 -12.28
CA ARG A 140 -10.84 -3.40 -12.83
C ARG A 140 -10.50 -3.74 -14.28
N ALA A 141 -10.20 -2.73 -15.10
CA ALA A 141 -9.78 -2.93 -16.48
C ALA A 141 -8.45 -3.68 -16.56
N GLU A 142 -7.47 -3.27 -15.74
CA GLU A 142 -6.16 -3.93 -15.65
C GLU A 142 -6.28 -5.39 -15.19
N ASN A 143 -7.05 -5.66 -14.14
CA ASN A 143 -7.32 -7.03 -13.69
C ASN A 143 -7.97 -7.90 -14.77
N LYS A 144 -8.88 -7.32 -15.57
CA LYS A 144 -9.49 -8.04 -16.70
C LYS A 144 -8.45 -8.39 -17.76
N SER A 145 -7.53 -7.47 -18.07
CA SER A 145 -6.43 -7.70 -19.01
C SER A 145 -5.47 -8.77 -18.49
N MET A 146 -5.05 -8.68 -17.23
CA MET A 146 -4.17 -9.68 -16.61
C MET A 146 -4.82 -11.07 -16.61
N LYS A 147 -6.14 -11.15 -16.37
CA LYS A 147 -6.87 -12.43 -16.44
C LYS A 147 -6.83 -13.03 -17.85
N SER A 148 -6.95 -12.23 -18.91
CA SER A 148 -6.81 -12.75 -20.28
C SER A 148 -5.39 -13.20 -20.58
N ASP A 149 -4.37 -12.47 -20.12
CA ASP A 149 -2.97 -12.84 -20.34
C ASP A 149 -2.62 -14.16 -19.64
N ILE A 150 -3.11 -14.35 -18.41
CA ILE A 150 -2.95 -15.60 -17.66
C ILE A 150 -3.57 -16.76 -18.44
N LEU A 151 -4.79 -16.62 -18.97
CA LEU A 151 -5.42 -17.67 -19.77
C LEU A 151 -4.59 -18.04 -21.01
N ILE A 152 -4.07 -17.04 -21.73
CA ILE A 152 -3.21 -17.28 -22.90
C ILE A 152 -1.93 -18.03 -22.50
N ILE A 153 -1.32 -17.67 -21.38
CA ILE A 153 -0.12 -18.33 -20.87
C ILE A 153 -0.44 -19.77 -20.43
N THR A 154 -1.58 -19.99 -19.77
CA THR A 154 -2.04 -21.33 -19.38
C THR A 154 -2.20 -22.23 -20.61
N ASP A 155 -2.82 -21.75 -21.68
CA ASP A 155 -2.98 -22.51 -22.92
C ASP A 155 -1.62 -22.87 -23.55
N LYS A 156 -0.65 -21.94 -23.52
CA LYS A 156 0.72 -22.20 -24.00
C LYS A 156 1.44 -23.24 -23.15
N ILE A 157 1.27 -23.20 -21.83
CA ILE A 157 1.84 -24.19 -20.91
C ILE A 157 1.25 -25.56 -21.18
N ASP A 158 -0.07 -25.68 -21.37
CA ASP A 158 -0.72 -26.95 -21.69
C ASP A 158 -0.23 -27.52 -23.03
N ALA A 159 0.02 -26.67 -24.03
CA ALA A 159 0.61 -27.08 -25.30
C ALA A 159 2.05 -27.61 -25.13
N LEU A 160 2.87 -26.92 -24.33
CA LEU A 160 4.22 -27.34 -24.00
C LEU A 160 4.23 -28.66 -23.22
N GLN A 161 3.31 -28.84 -22.27
CA GLN A 161 3.18 -30.08 -21.51
C GLN A 161 2.88 -31.26 -22.44
N LYS A 162 1.93 -31.10 -23.38
CA LYS A 162 1.62 -32.14 -24.38
C LYS A 162 2.80 -32.46 -25.29
N ALA A 163 3.60 -31.45 -25.66
CA ALA A 163 4.80 -31.66 -26.47
C ALA A 163 5.88 -32.40 -25.67
N GLN A 164 6.06 -32.05 -24.40
CA GLN A 164 6.99 -32.72 -23.49
C GLN A 164 6.60 -34.19 -23.29
N ASP A 165 5.32 -34.49 -23.05
CA ASP A 165 4.84 -35.86 -22.89
C ASP A 165 5.11 -36.72 -24.13
N LYS A 166 4.98 -36.12 -25.33
CA LYS A 166 5.34 -36.81 -26.59
C LYS A 166 6.83 -37.08 -26.68
N LEU A 167 7.67 -36.10 -26.35
CA LEU A 167 9.13 -36.25 -26.35
C LEU A 167 9.57 -37.32 -25.34
N ILE A 168 9.02 -37.33 -24.13
CA ILE A 168 9.32 -38.36 -23.11
C ILE A 168 9.01 -39.76 -23.66
N LYS A 169 7.87 -39.94 -24.33
CA LYS A 169 7.51 -41.23 -24.96
C LYS A 169 8.47 -41.61 -26.09
N GLN A 170 8.84 -40.65 -26.94
CA GLN A 170 9.79 -40.88 -28.03
C GLN A 170 11.18 -41.25 -27.51
N VAL A 171 11.70 -40.52 -26.52
CA VAL A 171 12.98 -40.83 -25.87
C VAL A 171 12.91 -42.20 -25.21
N SER A 172 11.83 -42.50 -24.48
CA SER A 172 11.63 -43.81 -23.85
C SER A 172 11.59 -44.96 -24.87
N TYR A 173 10.97 -44.74 -26.04
CA TYR A 173 10.94 -45.71 -27.13
C TYR A 173 12.33 -45.91 -27.75
N LEU A 174 13.03 -44.82 -28.06
CA LEU A 174 14.42 -44.88 -28.55
C LEU A 174 15.30 -45.61 -27.54
N MET A 175 15.20 -45.28 -26.25
CA MET A 175 15.87 -45.97 -25.16
C MET A 175 15.48 -47.44 -24.99
N LYS A 176 14.39 -47.93 -25.58
CA LYS A 176 14.05 -49.36 -25.58
C LYS A 176 14.44 -50.05 -26.88
N ALA A 177 14.51 -49.30 -27.98
CA ALA A 177 14.81 -49.81 -29.31
C ALA A 177 16.31 -49.94 -29.59
N THR A 178 17.18 -49.18 -28.93
CA THR A 178 18.64 -49.38 -29.03
C THR A 178 19.11 -50.44 -28.04
N ASP A 179 19.84 -51.45 -28.51
CA ASP A 179 20.44 -52.48 -27.67
C ASP A 179 21.32 -51.86 -26.57
N GLU A 180 21.17 -52.30 -25.33
CA GLU A 180 21.89 -51.74 -24.17
C GLU A 180 23.41 -51.81 -24.37
N ALA A 181 23.89 -52.88 -25.00
CA ALA A 181 25.29 -53.07 -25.39
C ALA A 181 25.79 -52.04 -26.41
N ALA A 182 25.01 -51.76 -27.47
CA ALA A 182 25.35 -50.75 -28.47
C ALA A 182 25.37 -49.33 -27.88
N ARG A 183 24.55 -49.09 -26.86
CA ARG A 183 24.47 -47.80 -26.14
C ARG A 183 25.69 -47.54 -25.27
N LYS A 184 26.11 -48.54 -24.48
CA LYS A 184 27.35 -48.47 -23.68
C LYS A 184 28.57 -48.29 -24.59
N GLU A 185 28.60 -48.97 -25.73
CA GLU A 185 29.67 -48.80 -26.72
C GLU A 185 29.71 -47.39 -27.34
N MET A 186 28.55 -46.80 -27.67
CA MET A 186 28.48 -45.46 -28.25
C MET A 186 28.83 -44.35 -27.23
N LEU A 187 28.41 -44.51 -25.97
CA LEU A 187 28.71 -43.59 -24.87
C LEU A 187 30.19 -43.67 -24.45
N ALA A 188 30.78 -44.87 -24.45
CA ALA A 188 32.21 -45.06 -24.25
C ALA A 188 33.03 -44.39 -25.38
N ARG A 189 32.58 -44.46 -26.64
CA ARG A 189 33.20 -43.71 -27.76
C ARG A 189 33.09 -42.19 -27.61
N MET A 190 32.15 -41.70 -26.81
CA MET A 190 32.01 -40.27 -26.46
C MET A 190 32.72 -39.90 -25.14
N GLY A 191 33.45 -40.84 -24.52
CA GLY A 191 34.24 -40.62 -23.30
C GLY A 191 33.47 -40.67 -21.99
N ILE A 192 32.26 -41.25 -21.98
CA ILE A 192 31.42 -41.42 -20.78
C ILE A 192 31.47 -42.90 -20.39
N GLU A 193 32.23 -43.23 -19.35
CA GLU A 193 32.40 -44.60 -18.84
C GLU A 193 31.60 -44.85 -17.55
N ASP A 194 31.19 -46.11 -17.37
CA ASP A 194 30.17 -46.63 -16.43
C ASP A 194 30.48 -46.41 -14.92
N GLU A 195 31.56 -45.72 -14.57
CA GLU A 195 31.93 -45.40 -13.18
C GLU A 195 31.58 -43.96 -12.75
N SER A 196 31.10 -43.11 -13.64
CA SER A 196 30.97 -41.66 -13.35
C SER A 196 29.55 -41.11 -13.25
N VAL A 197 28.54 -41.72 -13.87
CA VAL A 197 27.15 -41.23 -13.78
C VAL A 197 26.14 -42.37 -13.79
N ASP A 198 25.60 -42.68 -12.63
CA ASP A 198 24.43 -43.55 -12.51
C ASP A 198 23.19 -42.84 -13.10
N LEU A 199 22.88 -43.20 -14.34
CA LEU A 199 21.78 -42.66 -15.12
C LEU A 199 20.42 -42.88 -14.46
N ASN A 200 20.24 -43.91 -13.63
CA ASN A 200 18.99 -44.11 -12.90
C ASN A 200 18.80 -43.04 -11.83
N THR A 201 19.84 -42.77 -11.05
CA THR A 201 19.85 -41.70 -10.04
C THR A 201 19.62 -40.32 -10.66
N TYR A 202 20.19 -40.05 -11.85
CA TYR A 202 19.95 -38.80 -12.58
C TYR A 202 18.49 -38.68 -13.08
N THR A 203 17.92 -39.78 -13.59
CA THR A 203 16.54 -39.82 -14.11
C THR A 203 15.51 -39.68 -12.98
N GLU A 204 15.76 -40.29 -11.83
CA GLU A 204 14.91 -40.15 -10.63
C GLU A 204 14.98 -38.73 -10.04
N SER A 205 16.16 -38.11 -10.02
CA SER A 205 16.34 -36.73 -9.57
C SER A 205 15.57 -35.73 -10.43
N LEU A 206 15.64 -35.88 -11.77
CA LEU A 206 14.86 -35.08 -12.72
C LEU A 206 13.34 -35.28 -12.58
N GLN A 207 12.88 -36.51 -12.32
CA GLN A 207 11.48 -36.78 -12.04
C GLN A 207 11.01 -36.10 -10.74
N GLN A 208 11.83 -36.12 -9.67
CA GLN A 208 11.49 -35.48 -8.39
C GLN A 208 11.35 -33.96 -8.51
N GLU A 209 12.28 -33.27 -9.20
CA GLU A 209 12.18 -31.83 -9.44
C GLU A 209 10.93 -31.45 -10.26
N LEU A 210 10.57 -32.25 -11.26
CA LEU A 210 9.37 -32.02 -12.08
C LEU A 210 8.07 -32.24 -11.30
N SER A 211 8.00 -33.27 -10.44
CA SER A 211 6.82 -33.48 -9.58
C SER A 211 6.57 -32.33 -8.59
N ASN A 212 7.63 -31.66 -8.13
CA ASN A 212 7.49 -30.46 -7.30
C ASN A 212 6.87 -29.27 -8.08
N ILE A 213 7.16 -29.13 -9.37
CA ILE A 213 6.57 -28.10 -10.24
C ILE A 213 5.10 -28.41 -10.54
N VAL A 214 4.73 -29.68 -10.71
CA VAL A 214 3.33 -30.11 -10.92
C VAL A 214 2.46 -29.79 -9.69
N ASN A 215 2.98 -29.98 -8.47
CA ASN A 215 2.29 -29.62 -7.22
C ASN A 215 2.04 -28.10 -7.08
N ILE A 216 2.91 -27.26 -7.65
CA ILE A 216 2.69 -25.80 -7.69
C ILE A 216 1.51 -25.46 -8.60
N ASN A 217 1.37 -26.14 -9.75
CA ASN A 217 0.26 -25.91 -10.68
C ASN A 217 -1.10 -26.29 -10.06
N ASP A 218 -1.16 -27.40 -9.31
CA ASP A 218 -2.37 -27.79 -8.56
C ASP A 218 -2.70 -26.81 -7.43
N SER A 219 -1.68 -26.24 -6.77
CA SER A 219 -1.85 -25.21 -5.75
C SER A 219 -2.38 -23.90 -6.33
N ILE A 220 -1.91 -23.52 -7.53
CA ILE A 220 -2.40 -22.35 -8.28
C ILE A 220 -3.85 -22.58 -8.72
N LYS A 221 -4.18 -23.76 -9.26
CA LYS A 221 -5.56 -24.13 -9.62
C LYS A 221 -6.51 -24.11 -8.41
N LYS A 222 -6.09 -24.63 -7.26
CA LYS A 222 -6.86 -24.53 -6.00
C LYS A 222 -7.03 -23.10 -5.54
N TYR A 223 -6.02 -22.25 -5.67
CA TYR A 223 -6.12 -20.84 -5.32
C TYR A 223 -7.15 -20.11 -6.20
N ILE A 224 -7.12 -20.34 -7.51
CA ILE A 224 -8.09 -19.80 -8.47
C ILE A 224 -9.51 -20.30 -8.14
N TYR A 225 -9.69 -21.60 -7.91
CA TYR A 225 -10.99 -22.18 -7.56
C TYR A 225 -11.54 -21.65 -6.22
N ASN A 226 -10.68 -21.49 -5.21
CA ASN A 226 -11.07 -20.91 -3.92
C ASN A 226 -11.35 -19.41 -3.98
N THR A 227 -10.80 -18.68 -4.96
CA THR A 227 -11.15 -17.27 -5.20
C THR A 227 -12.47 -17.12 -5.96
N ASP A 228 -12.86 -18.12 -6.75
CA ASP A 228 -14.17 -18.16 -7.42
C ASP A 228 -15.30 -18.62 -6.47
N LEU A 229 -15.06 -19.60 -5.58
CA LEU A 229 -16.06 -19.99 -4.56
C LEU A 229 -16.35 -18.88 -3.52
N LYS A 230 -15.40 -17.99 -3.25
CA LYS A 230 -15.64 -16.81 -2.41
C LYS A 230 -16.47 -15.72 -3.10
N LYS A 231 -16.76 -15.84 -4.39
CA LYS A 231 -17.58 -14.87 -5.14
C LYS A 231 -19.04 -15.30 -5.29
N GLU A 232 -19.39 -16.56 -5.04
CA GLU A 232 -20.80 -17.00 -5.14
C GLU A 232 -21.59 -16.87 -3.83
N ASP A 233 -20.94 -16.69 -2.66
CA ASP A 233 -21.64 -16.52 -1.37
C ASP A 233 -21.59 -15.10 -0.76
N GLU A 234 -20.83 -14.17 -1.33
CA GLU A 234 -20.86 -12.74 -0.94
C GLU A 234 -21.49 -11.85 -2.03
N GLY A 235 -22.28 -12.44 -2.91
CA GLY A 235 -23.25 -11.76 -3.77
C GLY A 235 -24.53 -11.37 -3.04
N MET A 236 -24.48 -10.97 -1.76
CA MET A 236 -25.60 -10.25 -1.16
C MET A 236 -25.58 -8.81 -1.69
N ASN A 237 -26.36 -8.58 -2.75
CA ASN A 237 -26.80 -7.27 -3.18
C ASN A 237 -27.21 -6.43 -1.95
N LEU A 238 -26.35 -5.50 -1.55
CA LEU A 238 -26.63 -4.55 -0.47
C LEU A 238 -27.92 -3.76 -0.75
N THR A 239 -28.24 -3.57 -2.03
CA THR A 239 -29.50 -3.01 -2.55
C THR A 239 -30.73 -3.87 -2.23
N ASP A 240 -30.64 -5.20 -2.27
CA ASP A 240 -31.77 -6.09 -1.97
C ASP A 240 -32.01 -6.24 -0.46
N SER A 241 -30.95 -6.16 0.36
CA SER A 241 -31.08 -6.16 1.82
C SER A 241 -31.65 -4.85 2.37
N ILE A 242 -31.36 -3.70 1.74
CA ILE A 242 -31.96 -2.41 2.12
C ILE A 242 -33.45 -2.37 1.73
N MET A 243 -33.82 -2.93 0.57
CA MET A 243 -35.21 -2.93 0.10
C MET A 243 -36.13 -3.89 0.88
N LYS A 244 -35.61 -4.97 1.48
CA LYS A 244 -36.41 -5.87 2.34
C LYS A 244 -36.76 -5.29 3.72
N GLY A 245 -36.08 -4.23 4.15
CA GLY A 245 -36.35 -3.54 5.43
C GLY A 245 -37.40 -2.42 5.33
N LEU A 246 -37.73 -1.97 4.12
CA LEU A 246 -38.72 -0.92 3.88
C LEU A 246 -40.05 -1.55 3.48
N LYS A 247 -40.84 -1.94 4.49
CA LYS A 247 -42.27 -2.17 4.28
C LYS A 247 -42.98 -0.81 4.19
N PHE A 248 -43.52 -0.50 3.01
CA PHE A 248 -44.64 0.43 2.87
C PHE A 248 -45.94 -0.30 3.23
#